data_AF-A0A523ZJD8-F1
#
_entry.id   AF-A0A523ZJD8-F1
#
_cell.length_a   1.000
_cell.length_b   1.000
_cell.length_c   1.000
_cell.angle_alpha   90.00
_cell.angle_beta   90.00
_cell.angle_gamma   90.00
#
_symmetry.space_group_name_H-M   'P 1'
#
loop_
_entity.id
_entity.type
_entity.pdbx_description
1 polymer ?
#
loop_
_entity_poly.entity_id
_entity_poly.type
_entity_poly.pdbx_seq_one_letter_code
_entity_poly.pdbx_strand_id
1 'polypeptide(L)'
;MKKPSRLRYAYAVGRIRALEKGLIEQAVFKEASEEKDLACVLKVIFDAGNFTDELVQIKDTDELDEFIEKEEEEIKCLMDKILLEEDILRIFELEDDPEEAMSVVEKSGYSFLHDYIRHKLDLSNLKILFRAKYSGLSKDKFESLILQGGFLDQKWVRECFDLSFAEIGEKLKVTPYKELWASAADTLEDRETFLDLERGIEDFLMGFLKKAKYIVFGPEPVLAYGLAKKRELRLVRLLGVGKVNQIPVDLLKERISETYV
;
A
#
# COMPACT_ATOMS: atom_id res chain seq x y z
N MET A 1 -13.19 26.93 7.75
CA MET A 1 -12.19 27.81 7.11
C MET A 1 -12.25 27.62 5.60
N LYS A 2 -11.97 28.65 4.79
CA LYS A 2 -11.99 28.53 3.32
C LYS A 2 -10.75 27.72 2.88
N LYS A 3 -10.94 26.61 2.16
CA LYS A 3 -9.83 25.75 1.74
C LYS A 3 -8.83 26.52 0.88
N PRO A 4 -7.52 26.24 1.00
CA PRO A 4 -6.51 26.84 0.16
C PRO A 4 -6.81 26.55 -1.32
N SER A 5 -6.47 27.51 -2.19
CA SER A 5 -6.51 27.25 -3.63
C SER A 5 -5.58 26.08 -3.96
N ARG A 6 -6.04 25.15 -4.80
CA ARG A 6 -5.22 24.03 -5.29
C ARG A 6 -3.90 24.49 -5.91
N LEU A 7 -3.86 25.69 -6.49
CA LEU A 7 -2.65 26.31 -7.05
C LEU A 7 -1.55 26.53 -6.01
N ARG A 8 -1.86 26.58 -4.71
CA ARG A 8 -0.84 26.68 -3.66
C ARG A 8 0.07 25.45 -3.63
N TYR A 9 -0.42 24.30 -4.07
CA TYR A 9 0.37 23.08 -4.22
C TYR A 9 1.28 23.08 -5.45
N ALA A 10 1.32 24.12 -6.29
CA ALA A 10 2.14 24.12 -7.52
C ALA A 10 3.62 23.82 -7.26
N TYR A 11 4.22 24.44 -6.24
CA TYR A 11 5.61 24.16 -5.86
C TYR A 11 5.78 22.73 -5.36
N ALA A 12 4.89 22.27 -4.46
CA ALA A 12 4.94 20.92 -3.90
C ALA A 12 4.80 19.85 -5.00
N VAL A 13 3.86 20.03 -5.93
CA VAL A 13 3.67 19.13 -7.08
C VAL A 13 4.87 19.18 -8.02
N GLY A 14 5.45 20.35 -8.29
CA GLY A 14 6.68 20.46 -9.07
C GLY A 14 7.85 19.70 -8.42
N ARG A 15 7.99 19.82 -7.10
CA ARG A 15 9.02 19.13 -6.32
C ARG A 15 8.82 17.61 -6.32
N ILE A 16 7.62 17.10 -6.03
CA ILE A 16 7.38 15.65 -6.05
C ILE A 16 7.59 15.06 -7.44
N ARG A 17 7.20 15.75 -8.53
CA ARG A 17 7.46 15.26 -9.90
C ARG A 17 8.94 15.16 -10.24
N ALA A 18 9.78 15.98 -9.63
CA ALA A 18 11.22 15.84 -9.76
C ALA A 18 11.73 14.62 -8.96
N LEU A 19 11.21 14.39 -7.77
CA LEU A 19 11.55 13.26 -6.89
C LEU A 19 11.02 11.91 -7.40
N GLU A 20 9.89 11.90 -8.10
CA GLU A 20 9.29 10.70 -8.71
C GLU A 20 10.25 10.00 -9.69
N LYS A 21 11.24 10.71 -10.23
CA LYS A 21 12.27 10.13 -11.10
C LYS A 21 13.24 9.19 -10.38
N GLY A 22 13.31 9.27 -9.05
CA GLY A 22 14.12 8.37 -8.22
C GLY A 22 13.29 7.26 -7.56
N LEU A 23 12.04 7.06 -7.99
CA LEU A 23 11.25 5.91 -7.61
C LEU A 23 11.66 4.70 -8.44
N ILE A 24 11.59 3.52 -7.82
CA ILE A 24 12.05 2.27 -8.42
C ILE A 24 10.90 1.55 -9.11
N GLU A 25 11.15 1.11 -10.34
CA GLU A 25 10.21 0.29 -11.12
C GLU A 25 10.12 -1.15 -10.58
N GLN A 26 8.96 -1.77 -10.71
CA GLN A 26 8.71 -3.15 -10.26
C GLN A 26 9.71 -4.14 -10.87
N ALA A 27 10.12 -3.91 -12.12
CA ALA A 27 11.09 -4.75 -12.82
C ALA A 27 12.43 -4.83 -12.08
N VAL A 28 12.88 -3.72 -11.50
CA VAL A 28 14.13 -3.65 -10.72
C VAL A 28 14.01 -4.45 -9.44
N PHE A 29 12.87 -4.40 -8.74
CA PHE A 29 12.65 -5.26 -7.56
C PHE A 29 12.67 -6.74 -7.94
N LYS A 30 12.06 -7.09 -9.08
CA LYS A 30 12.08 -8.47 -9.60
C LYS A 30 13.49 -8.91 -9.98
N GLU A 31 14.28 -8.05 -10.59
CA GLU A 31 15.71 -8.28 -10.88
C GLU A 31 16.51 -8.48 -9.57
N ALA A 32 16.38 -7.54 -8.63
CA ALA A 32 17.06 -7.60 -7.33
C ALA A 32 16.74 -8.90 -6.57
N SER A 33 15.53 -9.45 -6.71
CA SER A 33 15.17 -10.72 -6.06
C SER A 33 16.01 -11.92 -6.53
N GLU A 34 16.60 -11.86 -7.73
CA GLU A 34 17.46 -12.91 -8.31
C GLU A 34 18.89 -12.86 -7.79
N GLU A 35 19.30 -11.76 -7.15
CA GLU A 35 20.65 -11.58 -6.64
C GLU A 35 21.03 -12.60 -5.57
N LYS A 36 22.32 -12.76 -5.29
CA LYS A 36 22.81 -13.88 -4.46
C LYS A 36 22.74 -13.64 -2.95
N ASP A 37 22.89 -12.40 -2.53
CA ASP A 37 22.95 -12.01 -1.12
C ASP A 37 22.35 -10.62 -0.91
N LEU A 38 22.20 -10.23 0.36
CA LEU A 38 21.64 -8.94 0.76
C LEU A 38 22.39 -7.76 0.13
N ALA A 39 23.73 -7.79 0.13
CA ALA A 39 24.52 -6.67 -0.38
C ALA A 39 24.31 -6.45 -1.88
N CYS A 40 24.22 -7.54 -2.67
CA CYS A 40 23.89 -7.46 -4.09
C CYS A 40 22.47 -6.93 -4.32
N VAL A 41 21.48 -7.40 -3.56
CA VAL A 41 20.09 -6.91 -3.62
C VAL A 41 20.05 -5.39 -3.37
N LEU A 42 20.66 -4.94 -2.27
CA LEU A 42 20.67 -3.53 -1.88
C LEU A 42 21.45 -2.67 -2.87
N LYS A 43 22.47 -3.21 -3.52
CA LYS A 43 23.20 -2.52 -4.58
C LYS A 43 22.36 -2.27 -5.84
N VAL A 44 21.59 -3.26 -6.31
CA VAL A 44 20.68 -3.09 -7.45
C VAL A 44 19.62 -2.02 -7.13
N ILE A 45 19.07 -2.05 -5.91
CA ILE A 45 18.11 -1.06 -5.43
C ILE A 45 18.76 0.34 -5.34
N PHE A 46 19.97 0.43 -4.82
CA PHE A 46 20.73 1.68 -4.72
C PHE A 46 21.00 2.30 -6.10
N ASP A 47 21.43 1.50 -7.07
CA ASP A 47 21.79 1.97 -8.42
C ASP A 47 20.57 2.50 -9.20
N ALA A 48 19.38 1.99 -8.91
CA ALA A 48 18.12 2.40 -9.57
C ALA A 48 17.35 3.49 -8.83
N GLY A 49 17.51 3.58 -7.50
CA GLY A 49 16.77 4.48 -6.64
C GLY A 49 17.51 5.76 -6.28
N ASN A 50 16.88 6.56 -5.43
CA ASN A 50 17.52 7.71 -4.77
C ASN A 50 17.64 7.42 -3.27
N PHE A 51 18.66 6.66 -2.90
CA PHE A 51 19.02 6.30 -1.53
C PHE A 51 20.42 6.84 -1.18
N THR A 52 20.70 6.94 0.12
CA THR A 52 22.04 7.32 0.59
C THR A 52 23.02 6.14 0.47
N ASP A 53 24.33 6.44 0.42
CA ASP A 53 25.40 5.41 0.34
C ASP A 53 25.37 4.42 1.52
N GLU A 54 24.69 4.78 2.61
CA GLU A 54 24.48 3.91 3.78
C GLU A 54 23.77 2.61 3.41
N LEU A 55 22.87 2.63 2.41
CA LEU A 55 22.11 1.45 1.96
C LEU A 55 23.02 0.29 1.56
N VAL A 56 24.16 0.56 0.92
CA VAL A 56 25.08 -0.48 0.43
C VAL A 56 26.01 -1.00 1.55
N GLN A 57 26.05 -0.32 2.70
CA GLN A 57 26.90 -0.69 3.84
C GLN A 57 26.22 -1.66 4.80
N ILE A 58 24.90 -1.85 4.66
CA ILE A 58 24.07 -2.72 5.50
C ILE A 58 24.47 -4.18 5.34
N LYS A 59 24.66 -4.86 6.48
CA LYS A 59 25.16 -6.24 6.53
C LYS A 59 24.12 -7.25 6.98
N ASP A 60 23.14 -6.82 7.75
CA ASP A 60 22.13 -7.68 8.34
C ASP A 60 20.75 -7.01 8.37
N THR A 61 19.76 -7.72 8.91
CA THR A 61 18.37 -7.25 8.98
C THR A 61 18.17 -6.15 10.00
N ASP A 62 18.99 -6.08 11.04
CA ASP A 62 18.83 -5.09 12.11
C ASP A 62 19.32 -3.73 11.59
N GLU A 63 20.50 -3.69 10.95
CA GLU A 63 21.00 -2.51 10.23
C GLU A 63 20.03 -2.08 9.10
N LEU A 64 19.35 -3.03 8.45
CA LEU A 64 18.34 -2.73 7.44
C LEU A 64 17.10 -2.05 8.03
N ASP A 65 16.60 -2.58 9.15
CA ASP A 65 15.42 -2.02 9.82
C ASP A 65 15.75 -0.61 10.37
N GLU A 66 16.95 -0.39 10.95
CA GLU A 66 17.42 0.94 11.37
C GLU A 66 17.48 1.94 10.20
N PHE A 67 18.00 1.51 9.04
CA PHE A 67 18.04 2.34 7.84
C PHE A 67 16.63 2.71 7.34
N ILE A 68 15.71 1.73 7.31
CA ILE A 68 14.33 1.96 6.88
C ILE A 68 13.62 2.93 7.81
N GLU A 69 13.78 2.79 9.13
CA GLU A 69 13.21 3.72 10.11
C GLU A 69 13.71 5.15 9.87
N LYS A 70 15.01 5.33 9.60
CA LYS A 70 15.58 6.64 9.25
C LYS A 70 14.97 7.21 7.98
N GLU A 71 14.89 6.43 6.90
CA GLU A 71 14.28 6.88 5.63
C GLU A 71 12.78 7.21 5.80
N GLU A 72 12.05 6.46 6.63
CA GLU A 72 10.66 6.78 6.96
C GLU A 72 10.52 8.13 7.68
N GLU A 73 11.42 8.43 8.61
CA GLU A 73 11.47 9.76 9.27
C GLU A 73 11.84 10.88 8.29
N GLU A 74 12.74 10.63 7.34
CA GLU A 74 13.05 11.59 6.28
C GLU A 74 11.84 11.85 5.37
N ILE A 75 11.08 10.81 5.02
CA ILE A 75 9.83 10.95 4.28
C ILE A 75 8.84 11.78 5.11
N LYS A 76 8.64 11.49 6.40
CA LYS A 76 7.75 12.28 7.27
C LYS A 76 8.16 13.76 7.30
N CYS A 77 9.45 14.04 7.50
CA CYS A 77 10.00 15.40 7.49
C CYS A 77 9.81 16.10 6.14
N LEU A 78 9.91 15.37 5.04
CA LEU A 78 9.62 15.91 3.71
C LEU A 78 8.14 16.24 3.57
N MET A 79 7.26 15.30 3.94
CA MET A 79 5.81 15.42 3.81
C MET A 79 5.26 16.58 4.64
N ASP A 80 5.73 16.75 5.88
CA ASP A 80 5.42 17.90 6.74
C ASP A 80 5.73 19.25 6.05
N LYS A 81 6.85 19.33 5.33
CA LYS A 81 7.27 20.56 4.63
C LYS A 81 6.47 20.86 3.36
N ILE A 82 5.87 19.86 2.71
CA ILE A 82 5.25 20.01 1.38
C ILE A 82 3.72 19.84 1.38
N LEU A 83 3.15 19.17 2.38
CA LEU A 83 1.72 19.14 2.62
C LEU A 83 1.30 20.42 3.34
N LEU A 84 0.53 21.25 2.66
CA LEU A 84 0.18 22.60 3.13
C LEU A 84 -0.99 22.64 4.13
N GLU A 85 -1.69 21.52 4.27
CA GLU A 85 -2.91 21.37 5.06
C GLU A 85 -2.68 20.30 6.12
N GLU A 86 -2.87 20.67 7.40
CA GLU A 86 -2.68 19.77 8.55
C GLU A 86 -3.55 18.51 8.46
N ASP A 87 -4.80 18.64 7.99
CA ASP A 87 -5.69 17.49 7.78
C ASP A 87 -5.10 16.49 6.78
N ILE A 88 -4.39 16.97 5.75
CA ILE A 88 -3.78 16.09 4.73
C ILE A 88 -2.53 15.40 5.26
N LEU A 89 -1.72 16.13 6.03
CA LEU A 89 -0.59 15.54 6.75
C LEU A 89 -1.07 14.47 7.73
N ARG A 90 -2.16 14.74 8.46
CA ARG A 90 -2.76 13.77 9.37
C ARG A 90 -3.24 12.52 8.64
N ILE A 91 -3.83 12.64 7.45
CA ILE A 91 -4.20 11.48 6.62
C ILE A 91 -2.96 10.66 6.22
N PHE A 92 -1.81 11.29 5.95
CA PHE A 92 -0.56 10.60 5.65
C PHE A 92 -0.01 9.81 6.85
N GLU A 93 -0.07 10.41 8.04
CA GLU A 93 0.34 9.77 9.30
C GLU A 93 -0.55 8.59 9.66
N LEU A 94 -1.86 8.72 9.42
CA LEU A 94 -2.88 7.70 9.68
C LEU A 94 -2.98 6.66 8.56
N GLU A 95 -1.94 6.49 7.74
CA GLU A 95 -1.95 5.49 6.69
C GLU A 95 -2.36 4.11 7.25
N ASP A 96 -1.79 3.68 8.38
CA ASP A 96 -2.01 2.35 8.94
C ASP A 96 -3.32 2.23 9.74
N ASP A 97 -4.02 3.35 9.99
CA ASP A 97 -5.35 3.39 10.61
C ASP A 97 -6.39 4.03 9.67
N PRO A 98 -6.97 3.25 8.75
CA PRO A 98 -7.91 3.79 7.76
C PRO A 98 -9.25 4.25 8.36
N GLU A 99 -9.65 3.79 9.55
CA GLU A 99 -10.87 4.27 10.21
C GLU A 99 -10.68 5.68 10.78
N GLU A 100 -9.55 5.91 11.47
CA GLU A 100 -9.23 7.26 11.95
C GLU A 100 -9.02 8.20 10.75
N ALA A 101 -8.30 7.75 9.71
CA ALA A 101 -8.10 8.52 8.49
C ALA A 101 -9.42 8.90 7.79
N MET A 102 -10.44 8.03 7.85
CA MET A 102 -11.77 8.33 7.28
C MET A 102 -12.38 9.59 7.91
N SER A 103 -12.33 9.69 9.23
CA SER A 103 -12.90 10.82 9.98
C SER A 103 -12.24 12.17 9.66
N VAL A 104 -10.99 12.14 9.22
CA VAL A 104 -10.22 13.32 8.80
C VAL A 104 -10.52 13.65 7.34
N VAL A 105 -10.50 12.65 6.45
CA VAL A 105 -10.68 12.88 5.01
C VAL A 105 -12.10 13.34 4.65
N GLU A 106 -13.14 12.95 5.40
CA GLU A 106 -14.50 13.47 5.24
C GLU A 106 -14.55 15.01 5.34
N LYS A 107 -13.74 15.59 6.23
CA LYS A 107 -13.65 17.05 6.43
C LYS A 107 -12.75 17.71 5.38
N SER A 108 -11.75 16.97 4.89
CA SER A 108 -10.80 17.43 3.86
C SER A 108 -11.47 17.77 2.53
N GLY A 109 -12.62 17.17 2.21
CA GLY A 109 -13.41 17.30 0.98
C GLY A 109 -12.63 17.17 -0.33
N TYR A 110 -11.56 16.38 -0.34
CA TYR A 110 -10.88 15.91 -1.53
C TYR A 110 -11.41 14.51 -1.88
N SER A 111 -12.27 14.43 -2.91
CA SER A 111 -12.96 13.17 -3.26
C SER A 111 -12.01 12.03 -3.58
N PHE A 112 -10.88 12.33 -4.24
CA PHE A 112 -9.86 11.32 -4.56
C PHE A 112 -9.27 10.67 -3.29
N LEU A 113 -8.95 11.48 -2.27
CA LEU A 113 -8.42 10.99 -1.00
C LEU A 113 -9.49 10.20 -0.26
N HIS A 114 -10.72 10.70 -0.25
CA HIS A 114 -11.85 10.01 0.35
C HIS A 114 -12.04 8.62 -0.28
N ASP A 115 -12.10 8.55 -1.61
CA ASP A 115 -12.25 7.29 -2.35
C ASP A 115 -11.06 6.34 -2.12
N TYR A 116 -9.84 6.86 -2.00
CA TYR A 116 -8.67 6.05 -1.64
C TYR A 116 -8.84 5.38 -0.27
N ILE A 117 -9.24 6.13 0.77
CA ILE A 117 -9.46 5.56 2.11
C ILE A 117 -10.64 4.59 2.10
N ARG A 118 -11.72 4.86 1.36
CA ARG A 118 -12.85 3.93 1.22
C ARG A 118 -12.42 2.60 0.59
N HIS A 119 -11.61 2.65 -0.47
CA HIS A 119 -11.04 1.43 -1.05
C HIS A 119 -10.14 0.70 -0.06
N LYS A 120 -9.32 1.41 0.72
CA LYS A 120 -8.48 0.82 1.75
C LYS A 120 -9.33 0.10 2.82
N LEU A 121 -10.42 0.71 3.28
CA LEU A 121 -11.36 0.10 4.23
C LEU A 121 -12.02 -1.16 3.67
N ASP A 122 -12.53 -1.10 2.43
CA ASP A 122 -13.16 -2.26 1.78
C ASP A 122 -12.17 -3.42 1.64
N LEU A 123 -10.96 -3.15 1.15
CA LEU A 123 -9.92 -4.16 0.98
C LEU A 123 -9.45 -4.75 2.31
N SER A 124 -9.34 -3.93 3.37
CA SER A 124 -9.11 -4.41 4.73
C SER A 124 -10.23 -5.32 5.21
N ASN A 125 -11.49 -4.94 4.99
CA ASN A 125 -12.65 -5.77 5.34
C ASN A 125 -12.69 -7.09 4.55
N LEU A 126 -12.38 -7.05 3.25
CA LEU A 126 -12.25 -8.27 2.43
C LEU A 126 -11.13 -9.16 2.95
N LYS A 127 -9.97 -8.60 3.32
CA LYS A 127 -8.87 -9.35 3.94
C LYS A 127 -9.29 -10.00 5.26
N ILE A 128 -9.98 -9.25 6.12
CA ILE A 128 -10.48 -9.74 7.41
C ILE A 128 -11.48 -10.88 7.19
N LEU A 129 -12.48 -10.69 6.31
CA LEU A 129 -13.47 -11.70 5.95
C LEU A 129 -12.80 -12.98 5.44
N PHE A 130 -11.88 -12.83 4.49
CA PHE A 130 -11.18 -13.94 3.86
C PHE A 130 -10.41 -14.78 4.90
N ARG A 131 -9.64 -14.12 5.78
CA ARG A 131 -8.88 -14.78 6.86
C ARG A 131 -9.78 -15.36 7.93
N ALA A 132 -10.83 -14.64 8.35
CA ALA A 132 -11.76 -15.08 9.37
C ALA A 132 -12.47 -16.38 8.96
N LYS A 133 -12.88 -16.47 7.70
CA LYS A 133 -13.47 -17.69 7.12
C LYS A 133 -12.48 -18.85 7.09
N TYR A 134 -11.25 -18.61 6.62
CA TYR A 134 -10.23 -19.65 6.55
C TYR A 134 -9.84 -20.19 7.93
N SER A 135 -9.68 -19.31 8.92
CA SER A 135 -9.26 -19.68 10.27
C SER A 135 -10.40 -20.20 11.17
N GLY A 136 -11.64 -20.27 10.67
CA GLY A 136 -12.80 -20.69 11.47
C GLY A 136 -13.11 -19.74 12.64
N LEU A 137 -12.83 -18.44 12.47
CA LEU A 137 -13.13 -17.43 13.49
C LEU A 137 -14.64 -17.40 13.79
N SER A 138 -15.06 -17.14 15.02
CA SER A 138 -16.49 -17.00 15.32
C SER A 138 -17.06 -15.73 14.68
N LYS A 139 -18.35 -15.79 14.29
CA LYS A 139 -19.06 -14.66 13.69
C LYS A 139 -19.02 -13.41 14.57
N ASP A 140 -19.22 -13.54 15.89
CA ASP A 140 -19.14 -12.41 16.83
C ASP A 140 -17.77 -11.72 16.82
N LYS A 141 -16.68 -12.51 16.77
CA LYS A 141 -15.33 -11.96 16.68
C LYS A 141 -15.09 -11.28 15.34
N PHE A 142 -15.52 -11.91 14.25
CA PHE A 142 -15.45 -11.29 12.92
C PHE A 142 -16.20 -9.95 12.88
N GLU A 143 -17.44 -9.88 13.39
CA GLU A 143 -18.25 -8.66 13.42
C GLU A 143 -17.58 -7.54 14.22
N SER A 144 -16.79 -7.87 15.26
CA SER A 144 -16.04 -6.89 16.05
C SER A 144 -14.81 -6.31 15.33
N LEU A 145 -14.36 -6.94 14.24
CA LEU A 145 -13.18 -6.52 13.45
C LEU A 145 -13.54 -5.71 12.20
N ILE A 146 -14.82 -5.66 11.81
CA ILE A 146 -15.25 -4.99 10.58
C ILE A 146 -15.09 -3.49 10.71
N LEU A 147 -14.37 -2.91 9.76
CA LEU A 147 -14.12 -1.48 9.66
C LEU A 147 -15.27 -0.75 8.96
N GLN A 148 -15.46 0.53 9.29
CA GLN A 148 -16.56 1.35 8.78
C GLN A 148 -16.11 2.39 7.75
N GLY A 149 -17.02 2.77 6.83
CA GLY A 149 -16.82 3.91 5.91
C GLY A 149 -16.48 3.55 4.45
N GLY A 150 -16.30 2.27 4.13
CA GLY A 150 -15.99 1.79 2.77
C GLY A 150 -17.11 1.99 1.73
N PHE A 151 -16.91 1.49 0.49
CA PHE A 151 -17.98 1.40 -0.51
C PHE A 151 -18.91 0.22 -0.28
N LEU A 152 -18.41 -0.84 0.35
CA LEU A 152 -19.19 -2.03 0.68
C LEU A 152 -20.02 -1.76 1.93
N ASP A 153 -21.32 -2.04 1.85
CA ASP A 153 -22.22 -1.92 2.99
C ASP A 153 -21.83 -2.92 4.10
N GLN A 154 -21.83 -2.47 5.35
CA GLN A 154 -21.39 -3.31 6.47
C GLN A 154 -22.30 -4.52 6.69
N LYS A 155 -23.61 -4.38 6.49
CA LYS A 155 -24.54 -5.51 6.63
C LYS A 155 -24.25 -6.52 5.54
N TRP A 156 -24.01 -6.05 4.33
CA TRP A 156 -23.57 -6.90 3.22
C TRP A 156 -22.27 -7.65 3.54
N VAL A 157 -21.25 -6.99 4.13
CA VAL A 157 -19.99 -7.66 4.52
C VAL A 157 -20.25 -8.74 5.59
N ARG A 158 -21.13 -8.46 6.56
CA ARG A 158 -21.52 -9.43 7.61
C ARG A 158 -22.26 -10.64 7.05
N GLU A 159 -23.18 -10.43 6.11
CA GLU A 159 -23.89 -11.51 5.43
C GLU A 159 -22.94 -12.40 4.63
N CYS A 160 -21.87 -11.84 4.06
CA CYS A 160 -20.87 -12.62 3.33
C CYS A 160 -20.13 -13.63 4.21
N PHE A 161 -20.11 -13.46 5.53
CA PHE A 161 -19.47 -14.40 6.44
C PHE A 161 -20.07 -15.82 6.34
N ASP A 162 -21.38 -15.93 6.11
CA ASP A 162 -22.09 -17.21 6.05
C ASP A 162 -22.04 -17.85 4.65
N LEU A 163 -21.53 -17.15 3.63
CA LEU A 163 -21.47 -17.58 2.24
C LEU A 163 -20.15 -18.28 1.91
N SER A 164 -20.12 -19.15 0.90
CA SER A 164 -18.89 -19.71 0.35
C SER A 164 -18.05 -18.65 -0.40
N PHE A 165 -16.76 -18.91 -0.62
CA PHE A 165 -15.88 -18.01 -1.38
C PHE A 165 -16.40 -17.73 -2.80
N ALA A 166 -16.97 -18.74 -3.46
CA ALA A 166 -17.58 -18.62 -4.78
C ALA A 166 -18.81 -17.70 -4.78
N GLU A 167 -19.72 -17.86 -3.81
CA GLU A 167 -20.91 -17.02 -3.67
C GLU A 167 -20.55 -15.55 -3.38
N ILE A 168 -19.51 -15.31 -2.58
CA ILE A 168 -18.99 -13.95 -2.36
C ILE A 168 -18.42 -13.38 -3.66
N GLY A 169 -17.67 -14.19 -4.41
CA GLY A 169 -17.13 -13.82 -5.72
C GLY A 169 -18.23 -13.39 -6.70
N GLU A 170 -19.36 -14.10 -6.75
CA GLU A 170 -20.52 -13.72 -7.54
C GLU A 170 -21.07 -12.34 -7.15
N LYS A 171 -21.19 -12.06 -5.85
CA LYS A 171 -21.65 -10.76 -5.34
C LYS A 171 -20.66 -9.63 -5.64
N LEU A 172 -19.36 -9.91 -5.66
CA LEU A 172 -18.31 -8.93 -5.95
C LEU A 172 -18.17 -8.60 -7.44
N LYS A 173 -18.83 -9.31 -8.36
CA LYS A 173 -18.73 -9.08 -9.81
C LYS A 173 -19.05 -7.66 -10.27
N VAL A 174 -19.92 -6.97 -9.53
CA VAL A 174 -20.33 -5.58 -9.83
C VAL A 174 -19.42 -4.53 -9.19
N THR A 175 -18.43 -4.97 -8.42
CA THR A 175 -17.48 -4.12 -7.68
C THR A 175 -16.12 -4.15 -8.39
N PRO A 176 -15.24 -3.18 -8.12
CA PRO A 176 -13.88 -3.20 -8.69
C PRO A 176 -13.00 -4.30 -8.07
N TYR A 177 -13.48 -5.03 -7.05
CA TYR A 177 -12.72 -6.07 -6.33
C TYR A 177 -12.86 -7.48 -6.91
N LYS A 178 -13.67 -7.64 -7.98
CA LYS A 178 -13.98 -8.95 -8.60
C LYS A 178 -12.73 -9.77 -8.91
N GLU A 179 -11.80 -9.20 -9.66
CA GLU A 179 -10.61 -9.90 -10.16
C GLU A 179 -9.68 -10.29 -9.02
N LEU A 180 -9.48 -9.36 -8.07
CA LEU A 180 -8.69 -9.58 -6.86
C LEU A 180 -9.26 -10.75 -6.05
N TRP A 181 -10.57 -10.76 -5.80
CA TRP A 181 -11.21 -11.83 -5.02
C TRP A 181 -11.12 -13.18 -5.70
N ALA A 182 -11.33 -13.23 -7.03
CA ALA A 182 -11.22 -14.47 -7.80
C ALA A 182 -9.80 -15.05 -7.70
N SER A 183 -8.77 -14.25 -8.00
CA SER A 183 -7.36 -14.68 -7.91
C SER A 183 -6.99 -15.16 -6.49
N ALA A 184 -7.50 -14.46 -5.48
CA ALA A 184 -7.27 -14.82 -4.08
C ALA A 184 -7.93 -16.16 -3.70
N ALA A 185 -9.18 -16.37 -4.14
CA ALA A 185 -9.93 -17.59 -3.86
C ALA A 185 -9.28 -18.81 -4.52
N ASP A 186 -8.92 -18.70 -5.81
CA ASP A 186 -8.25 -19.76 -6.56
C ASP A 186 -6.90 -20.12 -5.91
N THR A 187 -6.10 -19.11 -5.55
CA THR A 187 -4.81 -19.33 -4.89
C THR A 187 -4.93 -19.95 -3.50
N LEU A 188 -5.99 -19.61 -2.75
CA LEU A 188 -6.23 -20.23 -1.44
C LEU A 188 -6.59 -21.70 -1.60
N GLU A 189 -7.44 -22.04 -2.57
CA GLU A 189 -7.86 -23.43 -2.85
C GLU A 189 -6.68 -24.29 -3.34
N ASP A 190 -5.84 -23.75 -4.22
CA ASP A 190 -4.74 -24.50 -4.83
C ASP A 190 -3.50 -24.62 -3.95
N ARG A 191 -3.18 -23.57 -3.17
CA ARG A 191 -1.87 -23.41 -2.51
C ARG A 191 -1.94 -23.11 -1.01
N GLU A 192 -3.14 -23.02 -0.42
CA GLU A 192 -3.36 -22.67 1.00
C GLU A 192 -2.62 -21.39 1.44
N THR A 193 -2.55 -20.39 0.57
CA THR A 193 -1.82 -19.13 0.81
C THR A 193 -2.68 -17.90 0.53
N PHE A 194 -2.37 -16.80 1.21
CA PHE A 194 -3.01 -15.49 1.02
C PHE A 194 -2.21 -14.58 0.09
N LEU A 195 -1.16 -15.09 -0.56
CA LEU A 195 -0.22 -14.27 -1.32
C LEU A 195 -0.91 -13.38 -2.37
N ASP A 196 -1.82 -13.94 -3.17
CA ASP A 196 -2.54 -13.18 -4.20
C ASP A 196 -3.50 -12.15 -3.63
N LEU A 197 -4.10 -12.44 -2.46
CA LEU A 197 -4.93 -11.48 -1.74
C LEU A 197 -4.09 -10.30 -1.26
N GLU A 198 -2.96 -10.57 -0.60
CA GLU A 198 -2.10 -9.54 -0.02
C GLU A 198 -1.41 -8.70 -1.09
N ARG A 199 -0.86 -9.33 -2.13
CA ARG A 199 -0.29 -8.62 -3.28
C ARG A 199 -1.38 -7.84 -4.02
N GLY A 200 -2.53 -8.46 -4.29
CA GLY A 200 -3.63 -7.83 -5.04
C GLY A 200 -4.19 -6.59 -4.37
N ILE A 201 -4.24 -6.55 -3.03
CA ILE A 201 -4.64 -5.35 -2.26
C ILE A 201 -3.65 -4.20 -2.52
N GLU A 202 -2.36 -4.49 -2.46
CA GLU A 202 -1.29 -3.51 -2.68
C GLU A 202 -1.28 -3.02 -4.13
N ASP A 203 -1.44 -3.93 -5.09
CA ASP A 203 -1.55 -3.62 -6.52
C ASP A 203 -2.75 -2.71 -6.81
N PHE A 204 -3.90 -3.01 -6.21
CA PHE A 204 -5.11 -2.20 -6.36
C PHE A 204 -4.90 -0.78 -5.83
N LEU A 205 -4.40 -0.66 -4.59
CA LEU A 205 -4.18 0.63 -3.95
C LEU A 205 -3.13 1.45 -4.71
N MET A 206 -2.04 0.82 -5.15
CA MET A 206 -1.02 1.48 -5.96
C MET A 206 -1.59 1.95 -7.32
N GLY A 207 -2.36 1.09 -7.98
CA GLY A 207 -3.05 1.44 -9.23
C GLY A 207 -4.02 2.61 -9.06
N PHE A 208 -4.69 2.72 -7.91
CA PHE A 208 -5.49 3.89 -7.57
C PHE A 208 -4.61 5.14 -7.36
N LEU A 209 -3.54 5.04 -6.57
CA LEU A 209 -2.61 6.15 -6.32
C LEU A 209 -1.99 6.70 -7.61
N LYS A 210 -1.63 5.84 -8.57
CA LYS A 210 -1.09 6.26 -9.89
C LYS A 210 -2.00 7.25 -10.61
N LYS A 211 -3.32 7.21 -10.40
CA LYS A 211 -4.27 8.15 -11.00
C LYS A 211 -4.05 9.59 -10.52
N ALA A 212 -3.42 9.80 -9.36
CA ALA A 212 -3.06 11.13 -8.86
C ALA A 212 -2.10 11.86 -9.81
N LYS A 213 -1.31 11.16 -10.63
CA LYS A 213 -0.41 11.76 -11.63
C LYS A 213 -1.15 12.65 -12.65
N TYR A 214 -2.43 12.38 -12.91
CA TYR A 214 -3.27 13.18 -13.82
C TYR A 214 -3.80 14.47 -13.18
N ILE A 215 -3.67 14.63 -11.86
CA ILE A 215 -4.08 15.84 -11.15
C ILE A 215 -2.97 16.88 -11.28
N VAL A 216 -3.29 18.04 -11.88
CA VAL A 216 -2.30 19.09 -12.16
C VAL A 216 -1.82 19.77 -10.89
N PHE A 217 -2.74 20.14 -10.01
CA PHE A 217 -2.45 20.81 -8.74
C PHE A 217 -3.39 20.31 -7.63
N GLY A 218 -2.83 20.09 -6.45
CA GLY A 218 -3.55 19.69 -5.24
C GLY A 218 -2.69 18.84 -4.30
N PRO A 219 -3.24 18.47 -3.14
CA PRO A 219 -2.57 17.55 -2.21
C PRO A 219 -2.40 16.13 -2.74
N GLU A 220 -3.25 15.71 -3.68
CA GLU A 220 -3.37 14.30 -4.09
C GLU A 220 -2.07 13.72 -4.68
N PRO A 221 -1.38 14.38 -5.65
CA PRO A 221 -0.10 13.88 -6.15
C PRO A 221 0.97 13.86 -5.07
N VAL A 222 0.93 14.81 -4.14
CA VAL A 222 1.91 14.93 -3.06
C VAL A 222 1.74 13.79 -2.07
N LEU A 223 0.50 13.52 -1.63
CA LEU A 223 0.19 12.39 -0.76
C LEU A 223 0.53 11.06 -1.44
N ALA A 224 0.17 10.90 -2.72
CA ALA A 224 0.43 9.68 -3.48
C ALA A 224 1.92 9.37 -3.56
N TYR A 225 2.77 10.38 -3.78
CA TYR A 225 4.22 10.21 -3.73
C TYR A 225 4.71 9.71 -2.37
N GLY A 226 4.25 10.32 -1.26
CA GLY A 226 4.68 9.91 0.08
C GLY A 226 4.30 8.46 0.39
N LEU A 227 3.06 8.07 0.07
CA LEU A 227 2.59 6.69 0.26
C LEU A 227 3.32 5.70 -0.66
N ALA A 228 3.61 6.10 -1.90
CA ALA A 228 4.43 5.32 -2.82
C ALA A 228 5.85 5.08 -2.28
N LYS A 229 6.48 6.11 -1.71
CA LYS A 229 7.81 5.99 -1.11
C LYS A 229 7.83 5.05 0.09
N LYS A 230 6.84 5.13 0.97
CA LYS A 230 6.70 4.14 2.05
C LYS A 230 6.53 2.72 1.52
N ARG A 231 5.73 2.53 0.46
CA ARG A 231 5.57 1.21 -0.17
C ARG A 231 6.89 0.69 -0.76
N GLU A 232 7.68 1.57 -1.37
CA GLU A 232 9.02 1.25 -1.89
C GLU A 232 9.92 0.72 -0.77
N LEU A 233 9.99 1.41 0.38
CA LEU A 233 10.74 0.94 1.56
C LEU A 233 10.25 -0.43 2.06
N ARG A 234 8.94 -0.67 2.08
CA ARG A 234 8.36 -1.98 2.43
C ARG A 234 8.82 -3.09 1.45
N LEU A 235 8.99 -2.79 0.16
CA LEU A 235 9.53 -3.74 -0.83
C LEU A 235 11.04 -3.97 -0.65
N VAL A 236 11.81 -2.92 -0.33
CA VAL A 236 13.24 -3.07 0.04
C VAL A 236 13.36 -4.00 1.24
N ARG A 237 12.54 -3.79 2.28
CA ARG A 237 12.49 -4.66 3.47
C ARG A 237 12.13 -6.10 3.12
N LEU A 238 11.09 -6.29 2.30
CA LEU A 238 10.62 -7.59 1.86
C LEU A 238 11.74 -8.39 1.20
N LEU A 239 12.49 -7.76 0.28
CA LEU A 239 13.61 -8.41 -0.39
C LEU A 239 14.77 -8.66 0.56
N GLY A 240 15.15 -7.67 1.39
CA GLY A 240 16.28 -7.81 2.31
C GLY A 240 16.06 -8.91 3.35
N VAL A 241 14.94 -8.86 4.07
CA VAL A 241 14.54 -9.89 5.05
C VAL A 241 14.32 -11.23 4.36
N GLY A 242 13.70 -11.23 3.18
CA GLY A 242 13.48 -12.44 2.41
C GLY A 242 14.78 -13.11 1.99
N LYS A 243 15.80 -12.31 1.65
CA LYS A 243 17.10 -12.82 1.23
C LYS A 243 17.89 -13.43 2.36
N VAL A 244 17.94 -12.75 3.51
CA VAL A 244 18.60 -13.25 4.73
C VAL A 244 17.96 -14.56 5.19
N ASN A 245 16.63 -14.66 5.11
CA ASN A 245 15.89 -15.87 5.46
C ASN A 245 15.85 -16.94 4.36
N GLN A 246 16.62 -16.77 3.27
CA GLN A 246 16.72 -17.73 2.17
C GLN A 246 15.37 -18.10 1.55
N ILE A 247 14.44 -17.14 1.47
CA ILE A 247 13.16 -17.35 0.79
C ILE A 247 13.45 -17.60 -0.71
N PRO A 248 12.84 -18.64 -1.31
CA PRO A 248 12.97 -18.92 -2.73
C PRO A 248 12.65 -17.71 -3.61
N VAL A 249 13.47 -17.49 -4.65
CA VAL A 249 13.37 -16.34 -5.56
C VAL A 249 11.98 -16.24 -6.20
N ASP A 250 11.42 -17.36 -6.64
CA ASP A 250 10.09 -17.37 -7.26
C ASP A 250 9.00 -16.89 -6.30
N LEU A 251 9.09 -17.29 -5.01
CA LEU A 251 8.17 -16.81 -3.97
C LEU A 251 8.38 -15.33 -3.65
N LEU A 252 9.62 -14.82 -3.70
CA LEU A 252 9.87 -13.38 -3.54
C LEU A 252 9.28 -12.58 -4.69
N LYS A 253 9.51 -13.01 -5.94
CA LYS A 253 8.92 -12.38 -7.14
C LYS A 253 7.40 -12.35 -7.08
N GLU A 254 6.78 -13.43 -6.63
CA GLU A 254 5.34 -13.49 -6.40
C GLU A 254 4.87 -12.52 -5.31
N ARG A 255 5.69 -12.11 -4.34
CA ARG A 255 5.28 -11.15 -3.30
C ARG A 255 5.48 -9.68 -3.68
N ILE A 256 6.27 -9.41 -4.73
CA ILE A 256 6.55 -8.04 -5.19
C ILE A 256 5.29 -7.49 -5.86
N SER A 257 4.68 -6.49 -5.21
CA SER A 257 3.53 -5.77 -5.73
C SER A 257 3.91 -4.73 -6.78
N GLU A 258 2.91 -4.10 -7.38
CA GLU A 258 3.03 -2.94 -8.25
C GLU A 258 3.76 -1.78 -7.55
N THR A 259 4.63 -1.10 -8.29
CA THR A 259 5.33 0.13 -7.87
C THR A 259 4.64 1.35 -8.44
N TYR A 260 4.95 2.55 -7.97
CA TYR A 260 4.28 3.77 -8.44
C TYR A 260 4.72 4.23 -9.83
N VAL A 261 5.97 3.95 -10.23
CA VAL A 261 6.48 4.16 -11.59
C VAL A 261 6.46 2.87 -12.37
#